data_AF-A0A259FKH5-F1
#
_entry.id   AF-A0A259FKH5-F1
#
_cell.length_a   1.000
_cell.length_b   1.000
_cell.length_c   1.000
_cell.angle_alpha   90.00
_cell.angle_beta   90.00
_cell.angle_gamma   90.00
#
_symmetry.space_group_name_H-M   'P 1'
#
loop_
_entity.id
_entity.type
_entity.pdbx_description
1 polymer ?
#
loop_
_entity_poly.entity_id
_entity_poly.type
_entity_poly.pdbx_seq_one_letter_code
_entity_poly.pdbx_strand_id
1 'polypeptide(L)'
;MVVAGRVGAHEVIERIAELPLRIDQDMPGPAALLSLALRYDLTSDGAAYLELALRLQLPIATRNAALMETVRAAGVGMFKVSGS
;
A
#
# COMPACT_ATOMS: atom_id res chain seq x y z
N MET A 1 28.66 7.51 -17.89
CA MET A 1 28.00 6.17 -17.86
C MET A 1 26.68 6.28 -17.11
N VAL A 2 25.63 6.82 -17.72
CA VAL A 2 24.30 7.05 -17.08
C VAL A 2 23.17 6.27 -17.78
N VAL A 3 23.48 5.56 -18.87
CA VAL A 3 22.48 4.91 -19.73
C VAL A 3 22.12 3.50 -19.24
N ALA A 4 23.01 2.79 -18.54
CA ALA A 4 22.80 1.42 -18.08
C ALA A 4 21.72 1.29 -16.99
N GLY A 5 21.48 2.33 -16.17
CA GLY A 5 20.46 2.31 -15.12
C GLY A 5 19.02 2.47 -15.62
N ARG A 6 18.83 3.13 -16.79
CA ARG A 6 17.47 3.33 -17.36
C ARG A 6 16.90 2.05 -17.97
N VAL A 7 17.74 1.24 -18.60
CA VAL A 7 17.29 -0.02 -19.24
C VAL A 7 16.82 -1.01 -18.17
N GLY A 8 17.60 -1.17 -17.08
CA GLY A 8 17.21 -2.06 -15.99
C GLY A 8 15.93 -1.64 -15.25
N ALA A 9 15.67 -0.34 -15.10
CA ALA A 9 14.43 0.13 -14.47
C ALA A 9 13.18 -0.18 -15.32
N HIS A 10 13.29 -0.10 -16.65
CA HIS A 10 12.18 -0.43 -17.54
C HIS A 10 11.89 -1.93 -17.54
N GLU A 11 12.93 -2.77 -17.61
CA GLU A 11 12.79 -4.23 -17.53
C GLU A 11 12.12 -4.69 -16.22
N VAL A 12 12.43 -4.03 -15.10
CA VAL A 12 11.77 -4.32 -13.81
C VAL A 12 10.28 -3.95 -13.86
N ILE A 13 9.93 -2.80 -14.46
CA ILE A 13 8.53 -2.39 -14.60
C ILE A 13 7.76 -3.36 -15.49
N GLU A 14 8.35 -3.79 -16.61
CA GLU A 14 7.74 -4.78 -17.51
C GLU A 14 7.45 -6.08 -16.77
N ARG A 15 8.41 -6.60 -15.98
CA ARG A 15 8.18 -7.80 -15.15
C ARG A 15 7.12 -7.62 -14.07
N ILE A 16 7.03 -6.43 -13.47
CA ILE A 16 5.97 -6.14 -12.48
C ILE A 16 4.60 -6.12 -13.17
N ALA A 17 4.51 -5.61 -14.40
CA ALA A 17 3.27 -5.55 -15.16
C ALA A 17 2.74 -6.94 -15.57
N GLU A 18 3.61 -7.96 -15.63
CA GLU A 18 3.23 -9.36 -15.87
C GLU A 18 2.67 -10.08 -14.64
N LEU A 19 2.87 -9.52 -13.43
CA LEU A 19 2.30 -10.09 -12.22
C LEU A 19 0.78 -9.95 -12.25
N PRO A 20 0.02 -10.91 -11.67
CA PRO A 20 -1.44 -10.85 -11.59
C PRO A 20 -1.90 -9.83 -10.53
N LEU A 21 -1.46 -8.58 -10.67
CA LEU A 21 -1.82 -7.46 -9.81
C LEU A 21 -3.20 -6.94 -10.22
N ARG A 22 -4.07 -6.76 -9.24
CA ARG A 22 -5.35 -6.08 -9.42
C ARG A 22 -5.24 -4.69 -8.80
N ILE A 23 -5.41 -3.66 -9.63
CA ILE A 23 -5.58 -2.29 -9.14
C ILE A 23 -7.04 -2.13 -8.76
N ASP A 24 -7.29 -1.77 -7.51
CA ASP A 24 -8.63 -1.43 -7.06
C ASP A 24 -9.00 -0.01 -7.53
N GLN A 25 -10.12 0.12 -8.24
CA GLN A 25 -10.60 1.41 -8.77
C GLN A 25 -11.78 1.97 -7.96
N ASP A 26 -12.25 1.24 -6.95
CA ASP A 26 -13.34 1.68 -6.10
C ASP A 26 -12.78 2.59 -5.00
N MET A 27 -12.54 3.84 -5.39
CA MET A 27 -11.91 4.81 -4.50
C MET A 27 -12.96 5.38 -3.52
N PRO A 28 -12.73 5.27 -2.20
CA PRO A 28 -13.63 5.84 -1.21
C PRO A 28 -13.72 7.36 -1.35
N GLY A 29 -14.88 7.90 -1.02
CA GLY A 29 -15.10 9.34 -1.04
C GLY A 29 -14.20 10.09 -0.04
N PRO A 30 -13.87 11.38 -0.31
CA PRO A 30 -12.95 12.15 0.54
C PRO A 30 -13.32 12.23 2.02
N ALA A 31 -14.63 12.25 2.33
CA ALA A 31 -15.11 12.28 3.71
C ALA A 31 -14.79 10.99 4.49
N ALA A 32 -14.86 9.83 3.84
CA ALA A 32 -14.51 8.55 4.45
C ALA A 32 -13.01 8.47 4.74
N LEU A 33 -12.19 8.91 3.77
CA LEU A 33 -10.73 8.97 3.93
C LEU A 33 -10.31 9.93 5.04
N LEU A 34 -10.91 11.12 5.11
CA LEU A 34 -10.62 12.09 6.17
C LEU A 34 -11.00 11.53 7.55
N SER A 35 -12.14 10.85 7.65
CA SER A 35 -12.58 10.24 8.91
C SER A 35 -11.60 9.18 9.40
N LEU A 36 -11.07 8.35 8.50
CA LEU A 36 -10.03 7.36 8.82
C LEU A 36 -8.71 8.02 9.18
N ALA A 37 -8.28 9.02 8.40
CA ALA A 37 -7.07 9.78 8.64
C ALA A 37 -7.04 10.39 10.05
N LEU A 38 -8.13 11.04 10.45
CA LEU A 38 -8.25 11.64 11.79
C LEU A 38 -8.32 10.60 12.91
N ARG A 39 -9.02 9.47 12.69
CA ARG A 39 -9.16 8.41 13.70
C ARG A 39 -7.83 7.74 14.02
N TYR A 40 -6.99 7.57 13.00
CA TYR A 40 -5.79 6.74 13.06
C TYR A 40 -4.49 7.54 12.91
N ASP A 41 -4.58 8.86 12.92
CA ASP A 41 -3.45 9.80 12.75
C ASP A 41 -2.63 9.51 11.49
N LEU A 42 -3.31 9.38 10.34
CA LEU A 42 -2.71 9.06 9.04
C LEU A 42 -2.76 10.26 8.08
N THR A 43 -1.85 10.25 7.11
CA THR A 43 -2.03 11.01 5.87
C THR A 43 -3.12 10.38 5.00
N SER A 44 -3.64 11.12 4.02
CA SER A 44 -4.66 10.64 3.08
C SER A 44 -4.24 9.35 2.36
N ASP A 45 -2.97 9.22 1.98
CA ASP A 45 -2.44 8.01 1.33
C ASP A 45 -2.51 6.80 2.26
N GLY A 46 -2.12 6.98 3.54
CA GLY A 46 -2.22 5.91 4.54
C GLY A 46 -3.66 5.50 4.81
N ALA A 47 -4.57 6.47 4.88
CA ALA A 47 -6.00 6.22 5.06
C ALA A 47 -6.61 5.43 3.88
N ALA A 48 -6.16 5.70 2.65
CA ALA A 48 -6.60 4.95 1.47
C ALA A 48 -6.14 3.48 1.51
N TYR A 49 -4.89 3.22 1.90
CA TYR A 49 -4.43 1.84 2.06
C TYR A 49 -5.15 1.10 3.21
N LEU A 50 -5.41 1.78 4.33
CA LEU A 50 -6.14 1.20 5.44
C LEU A 50 -7.60 0.92 5.09
N GLU A 51 -8.28 1.84 4.38
CA GLU A 51 -9.64 1.64 3.87
C GLU A 51 -9.71 0.40 2.99
N LEU A 52 -8.83 0.32 1.99
CA LEU A 52 -8.79 -0.79 1.05
C LEU A 52 -8.61 -2.13 1.78
N ALA A 53 -7.71 -2.18 2.76
CA ALA A 53 -7.46 -3.38 3.54
C ALA A 53 -8.65 -3.80 4.40
N LEU A 54 -9.36 -2.84 5.00
CA LEU A 54 -10.56 -3.11 5.80
C LEU A 54 -11.72 -3.58 4.91
N ARG A 55 -11.96 -2.91 3.78
CA ARG A 55 -13.04 -3.24 2.83
C ARG A 55 -12.84 -4.62 2.21
N LEU A 56 -11.62 -4.93 1.78
CA LEU A 56 -11.30 -6.22 1.15
C LEU A 56 -10.93 -7.32 2.15
N GLN A 57 -10.81 -6.97 3.43
CA GLN A 57 -10.35 -7.87 4.51
C GLN A 57 -8.99 -8.52 4.19
N LEU A 58 -8.07 -7.74 3.64
CA LEU A 58 -6.74 -8.20 3.24
C LEU A 58 -5.64 -7.62 4.14
N PRO A 59 -4.57 -8.39 4.42
CA PRO A 59 -3.40 -7.85 5.09
C PRO A 59 -2.61 -6.88 4.20
N ILE A 60 -1.92 -5.92 4.81
CA ILE A 60 -1.12 -4.92 4.12
C ILE A 60 0.34 -5.40 3.99
N ALA A 61 0.90 -5.27 2.79
CA ALA A 61 2.33 -5.38 2.54
C ALA A 61 2.90 -3.97 2.31
N THR A 62 3.68 -3.45 3.25
CA THR A 62 4.30 -2.12 3.15
C THR A 62 5.71 -2.12 3.74
N ARG A 63 6.51 -1.10 3.41
CA ARG A 63 7.78 -0.77 4.09
C ARG A 63 7.69 0.52 4.90
N ASN A 64 6.54 1.18 4.90
CA ASN A 64 6.32 2.42 5.65
C ASN A 64 6.05 2.08 7.12
N ALA A 65 7.01 2.41 8.00
CA ALA A 65 6.94 2.10 9.42
C ALA A 65 5.77 2.79 10.14
N ALA A 66 5.41 4.02 9.76
CA ALA A 66 4.28 4.73 10.34
C ALA A 66 2.96 4.01 10.01
N LEU A 67 2.80 3.61 8.74
CA LEU A 67 1.62 2.85 8.33
C LEU A 67 1.54 1.48 9.02
N MET A 68 2.66 0.78 9.21
CA MET A 68 2.69 -0.50 9.91
C MET A 68 2.12 -0.40 11.34
N GLU A 69 2.54 0.62 12.10
CA GLU A 69 2.09 0.78 13.47
C GLU A 69 0.59 1.08 13.54
N THR A 70 0.11 1.93 12.65
CA THR A 70 -1.31 2.25 12.57
C THR A 70 -2.17 1.05 12.15
N VAL A 71 -1.73 0.29 11.15
CA VAL A 71 -2.42 -0.91 10.66
C VAL A 71 -2.54 -1.97 11.76
N ARG A 72 -1.49 -2.11 12.57
CA ARG A 72 -1.50 -2.96 13.76
C ARG A 72 -2.54 -2.48 14.78
N ALA A 73 -2.60 -1.18 15.05
CA ALA A 73 -3.60 -0.59 15.96
C ALA A 73 -5.04 -0.76 15.44
N ALA A 74 -5.23 -0.74 14.11
CA ALA A 74 -6.51 -0.98 13.46
C ALA A 74 -6.93 -2.46 13.38
N GLY A 75 -6.09 -3.39 13.87
CA GLY A 75 -6.38 -4.83 13.86
C GLY A 75 -6.24 -5.49 12.49
N VAL A 76 -5.58 -4.84 11.54
CA VAL A 76 -5.37 -5.35 10.18
C VAL A 76 -4.06 -6.16 10.14
N GLY A 77 -4.10 -7.29 9.45
CA GLY A 77 -2.92 -8.16 9.31
C GLY A 77 -1.79 -7.49 8.50
N MET A 78 -0.55 -7.90 8.74
CA MET A 78 0.61 -7.44 7.97
C MET A 78 1.33 -8.61 7.32
N PHE A 79 1.70 -8.46 6.05
CA PHE A 79 2.63 -9.36 5.40
C PHE A 79 4.05 -9.07 5.86
N LYS A 80 4.72 -10.08 6.41
CA LYS A 80 6.17 -10.06 6.62
C LYS A 80 6.84 -10.79 5.48
N VAL A 81 7.83 -10.16 4.84
CA VAL A 81 8.70 -10.87 3.92
C VAL A 81 9.53 -11.82 4.76
N SER A 82 9.25 -13.12 4.67
CA SER A 82 10.05 -14.15 5.34
C SER A 82 11.27 -14.43 4.47
N GLY A 83 12.40 -13.82 4.80
CA GLY A 83 13.64 -13.96 4.04
C GLY A 83 14.69 -12.97 4.52
N SER A 84 15.44 -13.34 5.54
CA SER A 84 16.75 -12.79 5.90
C SER A 84 17.63 -13.95 6.35
#